data_AF-A0A8H6HEW5-F1
#
_entry.id   AF-A0A8H6HEW5-F1
#
_cell.length_a   1.000
_cell.length_b   1.000
_cell.length_c   1.000
_cell.angle_alpha   90.00
_cell.angle_beta   90.00
_cell.angle_gamma   90.00
#
_symmetry.space_group_name_H-M   'P 1'
#
loop_
_entity.id
_entity.type
_entity.pdbx_description
1 polymer ?
#
loop_
_entity_poly.entity_id
_entity_poly.type
_entity_poly.pdbx_seq_one_letter_code
_entity_poly.pdbx_strand_id
1 'polypeptide(L)'
;LLFEHQVHRVRHQAKILLPSGTRRIDMYSSPEDYGGMDKLIKIPAEDIDRMLAQWEDPSLFRFGTLDEVENYENLYQSIGVPELLPSDGWTIFHHIVTLARKRLQV
;
A
#
# COMPACT_ATOMS: atom_id res chain seq x y z
N LEU A 1 4.32 -4.58 -0.50
CA LEU A 1 2.92 -4.17 -0.26
C LEU A 1 2.01 -5.13 -1.00
N LEU A 2 1.08 -5.80 -0.30
CA LEU A 2 0.09 -6.66 -0.93
C LEU A 2 -0.76 -5.82 -1.90
N PHE A 3 -0.89 -6.29 -3.14
CA PHE A 3 -1.65 -5.66 -4.23
C PHE A 3 -3.09 -5.29 -3.83
N GLU A 4 -3.63 -5.97 -2.81
CA GLU A 4 -4.98 -5.82 -2.29
C GLU A 4 -5.29 -4.43 -1.70
N HIS A 5 -4.28 -3.62 -1.38
CA HIS A 5 -4.44 -2.30 -0.77
C HIS A 5 -4.63 -1.15 -1.78
N GLN A 6 -4.54 -1.43 -3.09
CA GLN A 6 -4.55 -0.39 -4.15
C GLN A 6 -5.94 -0.10 -4.74
N VAL A 7 -7.02 -0.73 -4.24
CA VAL A 7 -8.37 -0.55 -4.79
C VAL A 7 -9.45 -0.45 -3.71
N HIS A 8 -10.29 0.59 -3.81
CA HIS A 8 -11.55 0.68 -3.06
C HIS A 8 -12.48 -0.49 -3.46
N ARG A 9 -12.44 -1.58 -2.69
CA ARG A 9 -13.43 -2.66 -2.81
C ARG A 9 -14.76 -2.20 -2.24
N VAL A 10 -15.77 -2.05 -3.10
CA VAL A 10 -17.18 -2.13 -2.68
C VAL A 10 -17.38 -3.54 -2.11
N ARG A 11 -17.46 -3.65 -0.78
CA ARG A 11 -17.70 -4.91 -0.09
C ARG A 11 -19.02 -5.52 -0.60
N HIS A 12 -18.99 -6.80 -0.95
CA HIS A 12 -20.12 -7.64 -1.41
C HIS A 12 -20.43 -7.80 -2.91
N GLN A 13 -19.59 -7.36 -3.86
CA GLN A 13 -19.65 -7.91 -5.23
C GLN A 13 -18.92 -9.25 -5.39
N ALA A 14 -18.97 -10.09 -4.36
CA ALA A 14 -18.40 -11.43 -4.45
C ALA A 14 -19.30 -12.28 -5.36
N LYS A 15 -18.77 -12.57 -6.56
CA LYS A 15 -19.23 -13.60 -7.51
C LYS A 15 -20.31 -13.21 -8.53
N ILE A 16 -20.44 -11.94 -8.91
CA ILE A 16 -21.18 -11.63 -10.14
C ILE A 16 -20.23 -11.90 -11.31
N LEU A 17 -20.49 -12.98 -12.04
CA LEU A 17 -19.87 -13.21 -13.32
C LEU A 17 -20.41 -12.17 -14.30
N LEU A 18 -19.53 -11.60 -15.10
CA LEU A 18 -19.91 -10.84 -16.29
C LEU A 18 -20.68 -11.77 -17.26
N PRO A 19 -21.41 -11.24 -18.24
CA PRO A 19 -22.09 -12.05 -19.25
C PRO A 19 -21.17 -13.04 -19.99
N SER A 20 -19.86 -12.77 -20.00
CA SER A 20 -18.79 -13.65 -20.48
C SER A 20 -18.45 -14.82 -19.56
N GLY A 21 -19.08 -14.96 -18.40
CA GLY A 21 -18.74 -15.97 -17.39
C GLY A 21 -17.49 -15.64 -16.56
N THR A 22 -16.95 -14.43 -16.67
CA THR A 22 -15.67 -14.01 -16.07
C THR A 22 -15.88 -13.09 -14.89
N ARG A 23 -14.94 -13.00 -13.94
CA ARG A 23 -14.97 -11.90 -12.96
C ARG A 23 -14.36 -10.67 -13.59
N ARG A 24 -14.80 -9.51 -13.11
CA ARG A 24 -14.21 -8.22 -13.49
C ARG A 24 -12.68 -8.19 -13.26
N ILE A 25 -12.19 -8.82 -12.20
CA ILE A 25 -10.74 -8.89 -11.92
C ILE A 25 -9.99 -9.74 -12.93
N ASP A 26 -10.60 -10.82 -13.43
CA ASP A 26 -9.97 -11.73 -14.40
C ASP A 26 -9.74 -11.00 -15.74
N MET A 27 -10.65 -10.09 -16.12
CA MET A 27 -10.48 -9.21 -17.29
C MET A 27 -9.43 -8.12 -17.11
N TYR A 28 -9.06 -7.76 -15.87
CA TYR A 28 -7.98 -6.79 -15.63
C TYR A 28 -6.61 -7.45 -15.61
N SER A 29 -6.51 -8.70 -15.14
CA SER A 29 -5.25 -9.41 -15.05
C SER A 29 -4.85 -10.10 -16.35
N SER A 30 -5.83 -10.64 -17.08
CA SER A 30 -5.58 -11.47 -18.27
C SER A 30 -6.74 -11.33 -19.26
N PRO A 31 -6.96 -10.13 -19.83
CA PRO A 31 -8.06 -9.88 -20.76
C PRO A 31 -8.04 -10.82 -21.98
N GLU A 32 -6.87 -11.24 -22.44
CA GLU A 32 -6.67 -12.10 -23.61
C GLU A 32 -7.34 -13.47 -23.46
N ASP A 33 -7.31 -14.05 -22.25
CA ASP A 33 -7.91 -15.36 -21.94
C ASP A 33 -9.43 -15.37 -22.15
N TYR A 34 -10.03 -14.18 -22.28
CA TYR A 34 -11.47 -13.97 -22.40
C TYR A 34 -11.83 -13.20 -23.67
N GLY A 35 -10.94 -13.17 -24.67
CA GLY A 35 -11.16 -12.48 -25.95
C GLY A 35 -11.10 -10.96 -25.86
N GLY A 36 -10.62 -10.41 -24.74
CA GLY A 36 -10.28 -9.01 -24.57
C GLY A 36 -8.89 -8.69 -25.13
N MET A 37 -8.50 -7.42 -25.01
CA MET A 37 -7.15 -6.96 -25.33
C MET A 37 -6.62 -6.15 -24.16
N ASP A 38 -5.36 -6.35 -23.77
CA ASP A 38 -4.68 -5.41 -22.89
C ASP A 38 -4.59 -4.02 -23.56
N LYS A 39 -5.21 -3.04 -22.90
CA LYS A 39 -5.19 -1.62 -23.29
C LYS A 39 -4.44 -0.78 -22.26
N LEU A 40 -3.74 -1.40 -21.30
CA LEU A 40 -2.94 -0.70 -20.33
C LEU A 40 -1.77 -0.01 -21.03
N ILE A 41 -1.58 1.27 -20.72
CA ILE A 41 -0.43 2.03 -21.18
C ILE A 41 0.71 1.70 -20.23
N LYS A 42 1.76 1.07 -20.75
CA LYS A 42 2.96 0.81 -19.97
C LYS A 42 3.62 2.14 -19.61
N ILE A 43 3.74 2.38 -18.32
CA ILE A 43 4.53 3.50 -17.80
C ILE A 43 5.99 3.06 -17.79
N PRO A 44 6.92 3.79 -18.44
CA PRO A 44 8.35 3.51 -18.36
C PRO A 44 8.82 3.49 -16.90
N ALA A 45 9.67 2.53 -16.54
CA ALA A 45 10.19 2.43 -15.18
C ALA A 45 10.92 3.73 -14.76
N GLU A 46 11.62 4.36 -15.70
CA GLU A 46 12.33 5.63 -15.49
C GLU A 46 11.40 6.77 -15.05
N ASP A 47 10.16 6.80 -15.53
CA ASP A 47 9.18 7.81 -15.12
C ASP A 47 8.72 7.58 -13.68
N ILE A 48 8.57 6.31 -13.27
CA ILE A 48 8.24 5.93 -11.89
C ILE A 48 9.39 6.31 -10.96
N ASP A 49 10.62 5.95 -11.31
CA ASP A 49 11.82 6.25 -10.52
C ASP A 49 12.02 7.76 -10.36
N ARG A 50 11.78 8.53 -11.43
CA ARG A 50 11.83 10.00 -11.38
C ARG A 50 10.75 10.56 -10.46
N MET A 51 9.53 10.03 -10.51
CA MET A 51 8.44 10.48 -9.61
C MET A 51 8.74 10.13 -8.16
N LEU A 52 9.28 8.94 -7.88
CA LEU A 52 9.73 8.57 -6.54
C LEU A 52 10.83 9.54 -6.08
N ALA A 53 11.89 9.75 -6.86
CA ALA A 53 12.95 10.67 -6.49
C ALA A 53 12.48 12.12 -6.26
N GLN A 54 11.43 12.56 -6.94
CA GLN A 54 10.89 13.93 -6.81
C GLN A 54 10.04 14.13 -5.55
N TRP A 55 9.31 13.09 -5.11
CA TRP A 55 8.27 13.21 -4.08
C TRP A 55 8.52 12.36 -2.83
N GLU A 56 9.46 11.43 -2.91
CA GLU A 56 9.86 10.58 -1.79
C GLU A 56 10.89 11.33 -0.95
N ASP A 57 10.42 12.08 0.04
CA ASP A 57 11.27 12.62 1.08
C ASP A 57 11.66 11.48 2.04
N PRO A 58 12.94 11.05 2.08
CA PRO A 58 13.37 9.94 2.93
C PRO A 58 13.17 10.24 4.42
N SER A 59 13.02 11.50 4.80
CA SER A 59 12.77 11.92 6.18
C SER A 59 11.33 11.68 6.65
N LEU A 60 10.39 11.45 5.71
CA LEU A 60 8.99 11.13 6.03
C LEU A 60 8.82 9.69 6.54
N PHE A 61 9.68 8.77 6.11
CA PHE A 61 9.64 7.35 6.52
C PHE A 61 10.75 6.98 7.50
N ARG A 62 11.50 7.96 8.01
CA ARG A 62 12.54 7.75 9.00
C ARG A 62 11.97 7.99 10.40
N PHE A 63 11.66 6.90 11.11
CA PHE A 63 10.99 6.92 12.43
C PHE A 63 11.94 7.11 13.62
N GLY A 64 13.18 7.55 13.39
CA GLY A 64 14.20 7.77 14.42
C GLY A 64 15.62 7.77 13.85
N THR A 65 16.62 7.83 14.72
CA THR A 65 18.00 7.46 14.39
C THR A 65 18.11 5.94 14.19
N LEU A 66 19.20 5.47 13.56
CA LEU A 66 19.41 4.03 13.38
C LEU A 66 19.45 3.30 14.73
N ASP A 67 20.13 3.89 15.71
CA ASP A 67 20.22 3.37 17.08
C ASP A 67 18.84 3.30 17.78
N GLU A 68 17.97 4.28 17.55
CA GLU A 68 16.60 4.27 18.09
C GLU A 68 15.78 3.14 17.48
N VAL A 69 15.83 2.98 16.15
CA VAL A 69 15.10 1.92 15.45
C VAL A 69 15.56 0.54 15.92
N GLU A 70 16.87 0.32 16.01
CA GLU A 70 17.44 -0.95 16.50
C GLU A 70 16.99 -1.25 17.94
N ASN A 71 17.01 -0.25 18.83
CA ASN A 71 16.53 -0.41 20.20
C ASN A 71 15.03 -0.74 20.27
N TYR A 72 14.20 -0.09 19.47
CA TYR A 72 12.76 -0.37 19.44
C TYR A 72 12.43 -1.73 18.84
N GLU A 73 13.16 -2.16 17.80
CA GLU A 73 13.01 -3.51 17.23
C GLU A 73 13.39 -4.59 18.26
N ASN A 74 14.52 -4.42 18.95
CA ASN A 74 14.96 -5.34 20.00
C ASN A 74 13.95 -5.41 21.16
N LEU A 75 13.42 -4.25 21.59
CA LEU A 75 12.38 -4.19 22.62
C LEU A 75 11.10 -4.89 22.16
N TYR A 76 10.65 -4.61 20.94
CA TYR A 76 9.43 -5.21 20.37
C TYR A 76 9.54 -6.73 20.22
N GLN A 77 10.73 -7.24 19.88
CA GLN A 77 11.01 -8.68 19.89
C GLN A 77 11.01 -9.26 21.31
N SER A 78 11.60 -8.55 22.29
CA SER A 78 11.67 -9.02 23.69
C SER A 78 10.30 -9.17 24.36
N ILE A 79 9.30 -8.39 23.96
CA ILE A 79 7.92 -8.48 24.47
C ILE A 79 7.08 -9.53 23.74
N GLY A 80 7.69 -10.30 22.83
CA GLY A 80 7.05 -11.43 22.16
C GLY A 80 6.21 -11.07 20.95
N VAL A 81 6.42 -9.88 20.34
CA VAL A 81 5.75 -9.45 19.09
C VAL A 81 4.22 -9.57 19.23
N PRO A 82 3.59 -8.67 20.02
CA PRO A 82 2.16 -8.73 20.26
C PRO A 82 1.39 -8.68 18.93
N GLU A 83 0.34 -9.51 18.84
CA GLU A 83 -0.49 -9.62 17.66
C GLU A 83 -1.13 -8.25 17.33
N LEU A 84 -0.84 -7.74 16.13
CA LEU A 84 -1.35 -6.45 15.67
C LEU A 84 -2.83 -6.57 15.33
N LEU A 85 -3.69 -5.88 16.09
CA LEU A 85 -5.09 -5.76 15.73
C LEU A 85 -5.27 -4.67 14.67
N PRO A 86 -6.27 -4.78 13.78
CA PRO A 86 -6.56 -3.72 12.80
C PRO A 86 -6.81 -2.34 13.42
N SER A 87 -7.30 -2.28 14.65
CA SER A 87 -7.47 -1.05 15.44
C SER A 87 -6.14 -0.35 15.73
N ASP A 88 -5.10 -1.12 15.99
CA ASP A 88 -3.77 -0.62 16.34
C ASP A 88 -3.10 -0.04 15.10
N GLY A 89 -3.24 -0.72 13.96
CA GLY A 89 -2.80 -0.22 12.66
C GLY A 89 -3.43 1.12 12.29
N TRP A 90 -4.74 1.29 12.51
CA TRP A 90 -5.42 2.56 12.24
C TRP A 90 -4.94 3.68 13.18
N THR A 91 -4.70 3.36 14.44
CA THR A 91 -4.17 4.30 15.45
C THR A 91 -2.76 4.77 15.06
N ILE A 92 -1.89 3.83 14.66
CA ILE A 92 -0.53 4.13 14.19
C ILE A 92 -0.60 5.03 12.96
N PHE A 93 -1.42 4.69 11.97
CA PHE A 93 -1.60 5.51 10.77
C PHE A 93 -2.07 6.94 11.10
N HIS A 94 -3.03 7.09 12.00
CA HIS A 94 -3.54 8.39 12.42
C HIS A 94 -2.45 9.24 13.11
N HIS A 95 -1.58 8.62 13.91
CA HIS A 95 -0.42 9.29 14.51
C HIS A 95 0.59 9.75 13.45
N ILE A 96 0.91 8.91 12.46
CA ILE A 96 1.81 9.24 11.35
C ILE A 96 1.29 10.46 10.58
N VAL A 97 0.02 10.44 10.17
CA VAL A 97 -0.61 11.56 9.43
C VAL A 97 -0.62 12.84 10.26
N THR A 98 -0.90 12.74 11.56
CA THR A 98 -0.91 13.89 12.48
C THR A 98 0.49 14.52 12.60
N LEU A 99 1.53 13.70 12.71
CA LEU A 99 2.92 14.16 12.76
C LEU A 99 3.36 14.79 11.43
N ALA A 100 3.03 14.16 10.31
CA ALA A 100 3.32 14.69 8.98
C ALA A 100 2.67 16.06 8.76
N ARG A 101 1.40 16.21 9.17
CA ARG A 101 0.68 17.48 9.07
C ARG A 101 1.30 18.58 9.93
N LYS A 102 1.80 18.27 11.13
CA LYS A 102 2.52 19.23 11.97
C LYS A 102 3.83 19.70 11.33
N ARG A 103 4.56 18.81 10.64
CA ARG A 103 5.80 19.17 9.93
C ARG A 103 5.55 20.07 8.72
N LEU A 104 4.44 19.89 8.01
CA LEU A 104 4.06 20.68 6.83
C LEU A 104 3.42 22.05 7.14
N GLN A 105 3.07 22.31 8.41
CA GLN A 105 2.50 23.59 8.87
C GLN A 105 3.56 24.57 9.41
N VAL A 106 4.85 24.29 9.17
CA VAL A 106 5.99 25.16 9.48
C VAL A 106 6.37 25.96 8.24
#